data_AF-A0A3M1M1S2-F1
#
_entry.id   AF-A0A3M1M1S2-F1
#
_cell.length_a   1.000
_cell.length_b   1.000
_cell.length_c   1.000
_cell.angle_alpha   90.00
_cell.angle_beta   90.00
_cell.angle_gamma   90.00
#
_symmetry.space_group_name_H-M   'P 1'
#
loop_
_entity.id
_entity.type
_entity.pdbx_description
1 polymer ?
#
loop_
_entity_poly.entity_id
_entity_poly.type
_entity_poly.pdbx_seq_one_letter_code
_entity_poly.pdbx_strand_id
1 'polypeptide(L)'
;MQSHIQLAALLLIGLAIALRPPSASAQKIIAHRGASFDFPENTLVAFRHAWEQGADGIEGDFYLTADGQIVCIHDPDTERTGGQQLMVEQSTLEQLRGLEYGSWKDRRFAGESIPTLED
;
A
#
# COMPACT_ATOMS: atom_id res chain seq x y z
N MET A 1 -48.26 27.42 -16.39
CA MET A 1 -47.77 26.14 -16.98
C MET A 1 -46.30 25.85 -16.65
N GLN A 2 -45.39 26.84 -16.72
CA GLN A 2 -43.96 26.65 -16.40
C GLN A 2 -43.66 26.36 -14.91
N SER A 3 -44.42 26.92 -13.97
CA SER A 3 -44.20 26.74 -12.52
C SER A 3 -44.45 25.31 -12.03
N HIS A 4 -45.43 24.61 -12.60
CA HIS A 4 -45.73 23.21 -12.25
C HIS A 4 -44.67 22.24 -12.79
N ILE A 5 -44.03 22.57 -13.92
CA ILE A 5 -42.95 21.79 -14.51
C ILE A 5 -41.68 21.89 -13.64
N GLN A 6 -41.37 23.08 -13.12
CA GLN A 6 -40.24 23.28 -12.21
C GLN A 6 -40.42 22.58 -10.86
N LEU A 7 -41.64 22.61 -10.31
CA LEU A 7 -41.93 21.94 -9.04
C LEU A 7 -41.86 20.40 -9.19
N ALA A 8 -42.36 19.86 -10.29
CA ALA A 8 -42.24 18.42 -10.59
C ALA A 8 -40.78 17.98 -10.79
N ALA A 9 -39.97 18.80 -11.48
CA ALA A 9 -38.54 18.51 -11.65
C ALA A 9 -37.77 18.50 -10.32
N LEU A 10 -38.05 19.47 -9.42
CA LEU A 10 -37.45 19.51 -8.08
C LEU A 10 -37.88 18.33 -7.22
N LEU A 11 -39.15 17.91 -7.30
CA LEU A 11 -39.64 16.73 -6.59
C LEU A 11 -38.98 15.44 -7.10
N LEU A 12 -38.80 15.31 -8.41
CA LEU A 12 -38.14 14.16 -9.03
C LEU A 12 -36.64 14.10 -8.68
N ILE A 13 -35.95 15.24 -8.64
CA ILE A 13 -34.55 15.32 -8.19
C ILE A 13 -34.43 14.96 -6.70
N GLY A 14 -35.30 15.50 -5.85
CA GLY A 14 -35.33 15.18 -4.42
C GLY A 14 -35.63 13.70 -4.16
N LEU A 15 -36.56 13.11 -4.92
CA LEU A 15 -36.90 11.69 -4.84
C LEU A 15 -35.75 10.79 -5.33
N ALA A 16 -35.04 11.18 -6.39
CA ALA A 16 -33.86 10.46 -6.88
C ALA A 16 -32.70 10.47 -5.88
N ILE A 17 -32.52 11.56 -5.12
CA ILE A 17 -31.52 11.65 -4.05
C ILE A 17 -31.91 10.75 -2.86
N ALA A 18 -33.19 10.76 -2.47
CA ALA A 18 -33.70 9.97 -1.35
C ALA A 18 -33.76 8.46 -1.63
N LEU A 19 -33.90 8.07 -2.90
CA LEU A 19 -33.91 6.66 -3.35
C LEU A 19 -32.52 6.12 -3.66
N ARG A 20 -31.45 6.88 -3.42
CA ARG A 20 -30.09 6.37 -3.59
C ARG A 20 -29.89 5.30 -2.51
N PRO A 21 -29.75 4.01 -2.86
CA PRO A 21 -29.49 3.00 -1.86
C PRO A 21 -28.21 3.41 -1.11
N PRO A 22 -28.14 3.23 0.22
CA PRO A 22 -26.85 3.32 0.90
C PRO A 22 -25.94 2.40 0.11
N SER A 23 -24.84 2.93 -0.45
CA SER A 23 -23.92 2.06 -1.17
C SER A 23 -23.53 0.99 -0.15
N ALA A 24 -23.88 -0.27 -0.42
CA ALA A 24 -23.27 -1.38 0.28
C ALA A 24 -21.78 -1.06 0.31
N SER A 25 -21.17 -1.03 1.50
CA SER A 25 -19.74 -0.70 1.65
C SER A 25 -19.01 -1.39 0.52
N ALA A 26 -18.46 -0.61 -0.43
CA ALA A 26 -17.80 -1.18 -1.59
C ALA A 26 -16.77 -2.21 -1.09
N GLN A 27 -16.61 -3.31 -1.82
CA GLN A 27 -15.62 -4.33 -1.49
C GLN A 27 -14.28 -3.63 -1.28
N LYS A 28 -13.72 -3.78 -0.08
CA LYS A 28 -12.44 -3.16 0.26
C LYS A 28 -11.33 -3.84 -0.52
N ILE A 29 -10.47 -3.03 -1.12
CA ILE A 29 -9.30 -3.48 -1.87
C ILE A 29 -8.05 -3.23 -1.03
N ILE A 30 -7.39 -4.29 -0.60
CA ILE A 30 -6.16 -4.23 0.19
C ILE A 30 -4.99 -4.60 -0.72
N ALA A 31 -4.02 -3.70 -0.85
CA ALA A 31 -2.84 -3.91 -1.66
C ALA A 31 -1.82 -4.80 -0.92
N HIS A 32 -1.72 -6.05 -1.32
CA HIS A 32 -0.79 -7.04 -0.78
C HIS A 32 0.66 -6.62 -1.06
N ARG A 33 1.39 -6.26 0.01
CA ARG A 33 2.76 -5.72 -0.01
C ARG A 33 2.91 -4.45 -0.84
N GLY A 34 1.87 -3.62 -0.90
CA GLY A 34 1.77 -2.46 -1.76
C GLY A 34 1.38 -2.79 -3.21
N ALA A 35 1.71 -1.91 -4.16
CA ALA A 35 1.52 -2.14 -5.60
C ALA A 35 2.59 -3.11 -6.14
N SER A 36 2.78 -4.23 -5.45
CA SER A 36 3.90 -5.18 -5.56
C SER A 36 4.02 -5.87 -6.92
N PHE A 37 2.97 -5.81 -7.74
CA PHE A 37 3.05 -6.23 -9.14
C PHE A 37 3.97 -5.30 -9.94
N ASP A 38 3.82 -3.98 -9.79
CA ASP A 38 4.53 -2.96 -10.56
C ASP A 38 5.81 -2.45 -9.85
N PHE A 39 5.82 -2.48 -8.51
CA PHE A 39 6.86 -1.92 -7.64
C PHE A 39 7.49 -3.01 -6.75
N PRO A 40 8.71 -2.80 -6.21
CA PRO A 40 9.32 -3.75 -5.29
C PRO A 40 8.46 -3.89 -4.03
N GLU A 41 8.06 -5.12 -3.70
CA GLU A 41 7.18 -5.40 -2.55
C GLU A 41 7.75 -4.86 -1.22
N ASN A 42 6.88 -4.50 -0.29
CA ASN A 42 7.26 -4.03 1.06
C ASN A 42 8.25 -2.84 1.06
N THR A 43 8.09 -1.92 0.10
CA THR A 43 8.82 -0.64 0.03
C THR A 43 7.87 0.54 0.14
N LEU A 44 8.38 1.71 0.54
CA LEU A 44 7.57 2.94 0.59
C LEU A 44 7.08 3.34 -0.80
N VAL A 45 7.85 3.06 -1.87
CA VAL A 45 7.41 3.34 -3.24
C VAL A 45 6.21 2.46 -3.63
N ALA A 46 6.22 1.17 -3.29
CA ALA A 46 5.07 0.29 -3.54
C ALA A 46 3.83 0.71 -2.73
N PHE A 47 4.02 1.15 -1.49
CA PHE A 47 2.92 1.62 -0.63
C PHE A 47 2.32 2.92 -1.16
N ARG A 48 3.15 3.89 -1.54
CA ARG A 48 2.69 5.16 -2.12
C ARG A 48 1.87 4.92 -3.38
N HIS A 49 2.36 4.07 -4.28
CA HIS A 49 1.64 3.81 -5.53
C HIS A 49 0.37 2.97 -5.33
N ALA A 50 0.33 2.05 -4.37
CA ALA A 50 -0.93 1.39 -4.00
C ALA A 50 -2.00 2.40 -3.58
N TRP A 51 -1.62 3.39 -2.78
CA TRP A 51 -2.53 4.47 -2.36
C TRP A 51 -2.99 5.31 -3.55
N GLU A 52 -2.07 5.71 -4.44
CA GLU A 52 -2.38 6.46 -5.66
C GLU A 52 -3.30 5.69 -6.63
N GLN A 53 -3.20 4.36 -6.66
CA GLN A 53 -4.08 3.48 -7.44
C GLN A 53 -5.47 3.29 -6.81
N GLY A 54 -5.72 3.84 -5.61
CA GLY A 54 -7.02 3.82 -4.95
C GLY A 54 -7.27 2.59 -4.08
N ALA A 55 -6.22 1.93 -3.59
CA ALA A 55 -6.39 0.89 -2.57
C ALA A 55 -7.02 1.48 -1.30
N ASP A 56 -7.93 0.74 -0.67
CA ASP A 56 -8.54 1.11 0.60
C ASP A 56 -7.61 0.88 1.80
N GLY A 57 -6.61 0.03 1.61
CA GLY A 57 -5.61 -0.30 2.62
C GLY A 57 -4.40 -0.96 1.97
N ILE A 58 -3.33 -1.04 2.74
CA ILE A 58 -2.06 -1.64 2.32
C ILE A 58 -1.73 -2.70 3.36
N GLU A 59 -1.34 -3.87 2.88
CA GLU A 59 -0.77 -4.91 3.71
C GLU A 59 0.76 -4.89 3.55
N GLY A 60 1.45 -5.20 4.63
CA GLY A 60 2.90 -5.33 4.66
C GLY A 60 3.29 -6.40 5.68
N ASP A 61 4.42 -7.04 5.42
CA ASP A 61 4.98 -8.09 6.25
C ASP A 61 6.02 -7.50 7.21
N PHE A 62 6.08 -7.96 8.45
CA PHE A 62 6.95 -7.36 9.46
C PHE A 62 7.76 -8.38 10.25
N TYR A 63 9.01 -8.03 10.51
CA TYR A 63 9.94 -8.74 11.37
C TYR A 63 10.56 -7.79 12.39
N LEU A 64 11.06 -8.35 13.50
CA LEU A 64 11.82 -7.62 14.50
C LEU A 64 13.32 -7.86 14.27
N THR A 65 14.12 -6.79 14.23
CA THR A 65 15.58 -6.85 14.11
C THR A 65 16.24 -7.20 15.45
N ALA A 66 17.53 -7.54 15.41
CA ALA A 66 18.32 -7.84 16.62
C ALA A 66 18.44 -6.64 17.59
N ASP A 67 18.34 -5.41 17.06
CA ASP A 67 18.33 -4.15 17.81
C ASP A 67 16.91 -3.60 18.05
N GLY A 68 15.88 -4.43 17.89
CA GLY A 68 14.51 -4.15 18.33
C GLY A 68 13.71 -3.20 17.43
N GLN A 69 14.13 -3.02 16.18
CA GLN A 69 13.41 -2.23 15.18
C GLN A 69 12.42 -3.13 14.43
N ILE A 70 11.22 -2.62 14.14
CA ILE A 70 10.23 -3.33 13.32
C ILE A 70 10.47 -2.94 11.87
N VAL A 71 10.84 -3.91 11.03
CA VAL A 71 11.16 -3.70 9.62
C VAL A 71 10.18 -4.41 8.70
N CYS A 72 9.92 -3.84 7.52
CA CYS A 72 8.97 -4.35 6.56
C CYS A 72 9.65 -5.24 5.51
N ILE A 73 9.46 -6.55 5.61
CA ILE A 73 10.02 -7.57 4.70
C ILE A 73 9.26 -8.89 4.89
N HIS A 74 9.08 -9.66 3.82
CA HIS A 74 8.34 -10.92 3.87
C HIS A 74 9.21 -12.13 4.25
N ASP A 75 10.37 -12.26 3.64
CA ASP A 75 11.23 -13.42 3.83
C ASP A 75 11.99 -13.27 5.16
N PRO A 76 12.33 -14.36 5.86
CA PRO A 76 13.12 -14.29 7.10
C PRO A 76 14.58 -13.87 6.85
N ASP A 77 15.02 -13.91 5.59
CA ASP A 77 16.31 -13.40 5.14
C ASP A 77 16.16 -12.41 3.98
N THR A 78 17.25 -11.71 3.67
CA THR A 78 17.30 -10.68 2.64
C THR A 78 17.72 -11.18 1.26
N GLU A 79 17.85 -12.49 1.02
CA GLU A 79 18.49 -13.00 -0.21
C GLU A 79 17.69 -12.62 -1.46
N ARG A 80 16.37 -12.83 -1.44
CA ARG A 80 15.50 -12.60 -2.61
C ARG A 80 15.36 -11.13 -2.98
N THR A 81 15.19 -10.24 -2.00
CA THR A 81 14.85 -8.83 -2.24
C THR A 81 16.03 -7.89 -1.99
N GLY A 82 17.00 -8.26 -1.16
CA GLY A 82 18.20 -7.48 -0.84
C GLY A 82 19.50 -8.02 -1.47
N GLY A 83 19.45 -9.17 -2.16
CA GLY A 83 20.56 -9.74 -2.94
C GLY A 83 21.72 -10.32 -2.10
N GLN A 84 21.62 -10.28 -0.78
CA GLN A 84 22.57 -10.88 0.17
C GLN A 84 21.79 -11.61 1.25
N GLN A 85 22.30 -12.72 1.76
CA GLN A 85 21.60 -13.49 2.79
C GLN A 85 21.97 -12.99 4.19
N LEU A 86 21.14 -12.11 4.74
CA LEU A 86 21.17 -11.72 6.16
C LEU A 86 19.86 -12.16 6.81
N MET A 87 19.94 -12.89 7.92
CA MET A 87 18.76 -13.23 8.72
C MET A 87 18.27 -11.97 9.44
N VAL A 88 17.00 -11.60 9.25
CA VAL A 88 16.45 -10.33 9.76
C VAL A 88 16.54 -10.25 11.28
N GLU A 89 16.14 -11.31 11.98
CA GLU A 89 16.16 -11.38 13.46
C GLU A 89 17.57 -11.36 14.07
N GLN A 90 18.61 -11.57 13.25
CA GLN A 90 20.01 -11.60 13.69
C GLN A 90 20.79 -10.35 13.24
N SER A 91 20.13 -9.44 12.51
CA SER A 91 20.75 -8.25 11.93
C SER A 91 20.25 -6.99 12.62
N THR A 92 21.09 -5.96 12.72
CA THR A 92 20.66 -4.62 13.14
C THR A 92 19.98 -3.87 12.00
N LEU A 93 19.19 -2.85 12.30
CA LEU A 93 18.60 -2.00 11.26
C LEU A 93 19.67 -1.36 10.36
N GLU A 94 20.81 -0.97 10.92
CA GLU A 94 21.94 -0.42 10.16
C GLU A 94 22.47 -1.42 9.13
N GLN A 95 22.63 -2.69 9.49
CA GLN A 95 23.07 -3.73 8.58
C GLN A 95 22.06 -3.96 7.45
N LEU A 96 20.77 -4.00 7.78
CA LEU A 96 19.70 -4.19 6.79
C LEU A 96 19.57 -2.97 5.85
N ARG A 97 19.65 -1.74 6.37
CA ARG A 97 19.67 -0.51 5.55
C ARG A 97 20.94 -0.36 4.70
N GLY A 98 21.96 -1.19 4.93
CA GLY A 98 23.14 -1.30 4.06
C GLY A 98 22.86 -2.04 2.74
N LEU A 99 21.72 -2.71 2.60
CA LEU A 99 21.28 -3.38 1.38
C LEU A 99 20.33 -2.50 0.57
N GLU A 100 20.10 -2.89 -0.69
CA GLU A 100 19.21 -2.22 -1.63
C GLU A 100 18.07 -3.16 -2.02
N TYR A 101 16.82 -2.68 -1.96
CA TYR A 101 15.61 -3.51 -1.99
C TYR A 101 14.72 -3.27 -3.22
N GLY A 102 15.18 -2.52 -4.21
CA GLY A 102 14.43 -2.19 -5.42
C GLY A 102 14.95 -2.81 -6.72
N SER A 103 16.27 -2.91 -6.90
CA SER A 103 16.86 -3.31 -8.19
C SER A 103 16.54 -4.74 -8.61
N TRP A 104 16.21 -5.63 -7.68
CA TRP A 104 15.78 -7.00 -7.97
C TRP A 104 14.48 -7.03 -8.78
N LYS A 105 13.63 -6.02 -8.62
CA LYS A 105 12.38 -5.86 -9.36
C LYS A 105 12.64 -5.18 -10.71
N ASP A 106 13.32 -4.05 -10.69
CA ASP A 106 13.73 -3.27 -11.86
C ASP A 106 14.80 -2.26 -11.44
N ARG A 107 15.80 -2.02 -12.28
CA ARG A 107 16.89 -1.05 -12.00
C ARG A 107 16.40 0.38 -11.75
N ARG A 108 15.20 0.73 -12.22
CA ARG A 108 14.59 2.05 -11.99
C ARG A 108 14.25 2.30 -10.52
N PHE A 109 14.17 1.25 -9.70
CA PHE A 109 13.94 1.34 -8.26
C PHE A 109 15.23 1.28 -7.45
N ALA A 110 16.39 1.42 -8.09
CA ALA A 110 17.66 1.42 -7.39
C ALA A 110 17.71 2.52 -6.31
N GLY A 111 18.00 2.11 -5.09
CA GLY A 111 18.13 2.99 -3.93
C GLY A 111 16.98 2.87 -2.94
N GLU A 112 15.98 2.02 -3.20
CA GLU A 112 14.99 1.69 -2.19
C GLU A 112 15.67 0.96 -1.02
N SER A 113 15.36 1.39 0.19
CA SER A 113 15.82 0.76 1.43
C SER A 113 14.68 -0.03 2.08
N ILE A 114 15.03 -0.96 2.97
CA ILE A 114 14.04 -1.60 3.84
C ILE A 114 13.32 -0.54 4.72
N PRO A 115 11.99 -0.46 4.68
CA PRO A 115 11.24 0.43 5.57
C PRO A 115 11.20 -0.12 7.00
N THR A 116 11.13 0.79 7.97
CA THR A 116 10.70 0.50 9.34
C THR A 116 9.20 0.80 9.50
N LEU A 117 8.59 0.38 10.61
CA LEU A 117 7.22 0.77 10.94
C LEU A 117 7.07 2.28 11.20
N GLU A 118 8.15 2.98 11.56
CA GLU A 118 8.13 4.42 11.85
C GLU A 118 8.29 5.31 10.60
N ASP A 119 8.78 4.76 9.49
CA ASP A 119 8.99 5.50 8.22
C ASP A 119 7.66 5.78 7.49
#